data_AF-A0A836QRF1-F1
#
_entry.id   AF-A0A836QRF1-F1
#
_cell.length_a   1.000
_cell.length_b   1.000
_cell.length_c   1.000
_cell.angle_alpha   90.00
_cell.angle_beta   90.00
_cell.angle_gamma   90.00
#
_symmetry.space_group_name_H-M   'P 1'
#
loop_
_entity.id
_entity.type
_entity.pdbx_description
1 polymer ?
#
loop_
_entity_poly.entity_id
_entity_poly.type
_entity_poly.pdbx_seq_one_letter_code
_entity_poly.pdbx_strand_id
1 'polypeptide(L)' 'MPKLELVTAEVCPFAQRNHMTLLEKNLEFELREVDLDNKP' A
#
# COMPACT_ATOMS: atom_id res chain seq x y z
N MET A 1 17.57 -5.76 4.30
CA MET A 1 16.34 -5.22 4.90
C MET A 1 15.20 -6.19 4.59
N PRO A 2 14.18 -6.33 5.45
CA PRO A 2 13.01 -7.14 5.10
C PRO A 2 12.29 -6.53 3.90
N LYS A 3 11.77 -7.39 3.01
CA LYS A 3 10.97 -6.96 1.86
C LYS A 3 9.62 -6.47 2.34
N LEU A 4 9.26 -5.23 2.03
CA LEU A 4 7.99 -4.62 2.43
C LEU A 4 6.98 -4.73 1.28
N GLU A 5 5.80 -5.25 1.59
CA GLU A 5 4.64 -5.27 0.69
C GLU A 5 3.55 -4.39 1.29
N LEU A 6 3.07 -3.41 0.51
CA LEU A 6 1.93 -2.57 0.85
C LEU A 6 0.68 -3.11 0.13
N VAL A 7 -0.17 -3.79 0.89
CA VAL A 7 -1.52 -4.15 0.44
C VAL A 7 -2.40 -2.91 0.52
N THR A 8 -2.95 -2.49 -0.62
CA THR A 8 -3.69 -1.23 -0.75
C THR A 8 -4.94 -1.40 -1.61
N ALA A 9 -5.83 -0.42 -1.52
CA ALA A 9 -6.91 -0.22 -2.48
C ALA A 9 -6.90 1.26 -2.88
N GLU A 10 -6.94 1.56 -4.17
CA GLU A 10 -6.86 2.92 -4.73
C GLU A 10 -7.95 3.83 -4.14
N VAL A 11 -9.15 3.27 -3.94
CA VAL A 11 -10.31 3.99 -3.38
C VAL A 11 -10.22 4.24 -1.87
N CYS A 12 -9.22 3.66 -1.17
CA CYS A 12 -9.15 3.69 0.28
C CYS A 12 -8.26 4.84 0.81
N PRO A 13 -8.85 5.90 1.42
CA PRO A 13 -8.07 7.03 1.95
C PRO A 13 -7.20 6.63 3.15
N PHE A 14 -7.49 5.51 3.81
CA PHE A 14 -6.66 4.98 4.90
C PHE A 14 -5.39 4.32 4.36
N ALA A 15 -5.48 3.58 3.25
CA ALA A 15 -4.34 2.93 2.62
C ALA A 15 -3.40 3.97 1.96
N GLN A 16 -3.98 5.02 1.36
CA GLN A 16 -3.24 6.14 0.78
C GLN A 16 -2.24 6.77 1.77
N ARG A 17 -2.60 6.89 3.06
CA ARG A 17 -1.72 7.47 4.09
C ARG A 17 -0.42 6.67 4.28
N ASN A 18 -0.52 5.34 4.20
CA ASN A 18 0.66 4.48 4.27
C ASN A 18 1.53 4.66 3.02
N HIS A 19 0.91 4.72 1.83
CA HIS A 19 1.63 4.98 0.59
C HIS A 19 2.44 6.29 0.67
N MET A 20 1.80 7.39 1.07
CA MET A 20 2.48 8.68 1.28
C MET A 20 3.63 8.56 2.28
N THR A 21 3.41 7.87 3.40
CA THR A 21 4.45 7.71 4.44
C THR A 21 5.67 6.95 3.93
N LEU A 22 5.48 5.91 3.10
CA LEU A 22 6.58 5.12 2.54
C LEU A 22 7.39 5.93 1.52
N LEU A 23 6.70 6.71 0.67
CA LEU A 23 7.34 7.62 -0.28
C LEU A 23 8.15 8.71 0.43
N GLU A 24 7.58 9.38 1.43
CA GLU A 24 8.27 10.42 2.21
C GLU A 24 9.49 9.89 2.97
N LYS A 25 9.48 8.61 3.36
CA LYS A 25 10.61 7.94 4.02
C LYS A 25 11.62 7.36 3.04
N ASN A 26 11.39 7.48 1.73
CA ASN A 26 12.20 6.89 0.66
C ASN A 26 12.47 5.39 0.89
N LEU A 27 11.44 4.65 1.31
CA LEU A 27 11.50 3.21 1.53
C LEU A 27 11.11 2.48 0.24
N GLU A 28 11.83 1.40 -0.07
CA GLU A 28 11.47 0.49 -1.15
C GLU A 28 10.35 -0.44 -0.69
N PHE A 29 9.30 -0.57 -1.50
CA PHE A 29 8.17 -1.46 -1.25
C PHE A 29 7.52 -1.91 -2.56
N GLU A 30 6.84 -3.05 -2.51
CA GLU A 30 5.95 -3.51 -3.58
C GLU A 30 4.49 -3.17 -3.26
N LEU A 31 3.73 -2.78 -4.27
CA LEU A 31 2.29 -2.53 -4.14
C LEU A 31 1.50 -3.78 -4.51
N ARG A 32 0.56 -4.15 -3.67
CA ARG A 32 -0.45 -5.18 -3.96
C ARG A 32 -1.84 -4.58 -3.86
N GLU A 33 -2.45 -4.33 -5.00
CA GLU A 33 -3.82 -3.82 -5.11
C GLU A 33 -4.83 -4.92 -4.76
N VAL A 34 -5.88 -4.58 -4.00
CA VAL A 34 -6.99 -5.50 -3.69
C VAL A 34 -8.33 -4.90 -4.09
N ASP A 35 -9.17 -5.74 -4.68
CA ASP A 35 -10.58 -5.45 -4.90
C ASP A 35 -11.32 -5.58 -3.56
N LEU A 36 -11.97 -4.49 -3.13
CA LEU A 36 -12.71 -4.45 -1.87
C LEU A 36 -14.09 -5.12 -1.98
N ASP A 37 -14.65 -5.21 -3.20
CA ASP A 37 -15.94 -5.83 -3.49
C ASP A 37 -15.79 -7.35 -3.72
N ASN A 38 -14.60 -7.78 -4.13
CA ASN A 38 -14.24 -9.19 -4.31
C ASN A 38 -12.94 -9.52 -3.58
N LYS A 39 -12.99 -9.46 -2.24
CA LYS A 39 -11.84 -9.73 -1.38
C LYS A 39 -11.34 -11.17 -1.58
N PRO A 40 -10.06 -11.37 -1.93
CA PRO A 40 -9.44 -12.69 -1.99
C PRO A 40 -9.24 -13.33 -0.62
#